data_AF-A0A6A4WPV4-F1
#
_entry.id   AF-A0A6A4WPV4-F1
#
_cell.length_a   1.000
_cell.length_b   1.000
_cell.length_c   1.000
_cell.angle_alpha   90.00
_cell.angle_beta   90.00
_cell.angle_gamma   90.00
#
_symmetry.space_group_name_H-M   'P 1'
#
loop_
_entity.id
_entity.type
_entity.pdbx_description
1 polymer ?
#
loop_
_entity_poly.entity_id
_entity_poly.type
_entity_poly.pdbx_seq_one_letter_code
_entity_poly.pdbx_strand_id
1 'polypeptide(L)'
;MAEYLDICITRRDDKFCTKVYRKSCNTNQVPAFSSYTETRYLRAAIRSDCTRAIRYCSSMRDRQQELDFIRQKFHHHGYPRSFIDSAIQKTRTDLRLKARALPAPPSANSHPAPVRVSVPFAGPLFYQLKREASKIGIQLVSKPSVTIGSLLCSKAKHQLPKLQQSNVIYRIECSCQVDGDPMVYIGETDRFP
;
A
#
# COMPACT_ATOMS: atom_id res chain seq x y z
N MET A 1 -14.63 -25.36 5.59
CA MET A 1 -13.58 -24.33 5.61
C MET A 1 -14.07 -23.20 4.72
N ALA A 2 -14.03 -21.95 5.18
CA ALA A 2 -14.50 -20.79 4.43
C ALA A 2 -13.35 -19.82 4.18
N GLU A 3 -13.39 -19.09 3.07
CA GLU A 3 -12.32 -18.21 2.62
C GLU A 3 -12.89 -16.83 2.33
N TYR A 4 -12.29 -15.79 2.92
CA TYR A 4 -12.69 -14.40 2.68
C TYR A 4 -11.46 -13.51 2.61
N LEU A 5 -11.29 -12.81 1.49
CA LEU A 5 -10.12 -11.98 1.18
C LEU A 5 -8.80 -12.76 1.38
N ASP A 6 -8.09 -12.45 2.46
CA ASP A 6 -6.77 -12.96 2.84
C ASP A 6 -6.83 -13.88 4.08
N ILE A 7 -8.02 -14.33 4.48
CA ILE A 7 -8.27 -15.08 5.71
C ILE A 7 -8.96 -16.41 5.39
N CYS A 8 -8.42 -17.48 5.94
CA CYS A 8 -9.04 -18.81 5.94
C CYS A 8 -9.65 -19.05 7.32
N ILE A 9 -10.96 -19.33 7.34
CA ILE A 9 -11.77 -19.50 8.53
C ILE A 9 -12.14 -20.98 8.66
N THR A 10 -11.83 -21.55 9.81
CA THR A 10 -12.15 -22.93 10.17
C THR A 10 -12.95 -22.95 11.46
N ARG A 11 -14.04 -23.71 11.50
CA ARG A 11 -14.72 -24.00 12.77
C ARG A 11 -14.01 -25.18 13.43
N ARG A 12 -13.59 -25.00 14.68
CA ARG A 12 -13.09 -26.08 15.54
C ARG A 12 -13.92 -26.03 16.81
N ASP A 13 -14.66 -27.10 17.08
CA ASP A 13 -15.65 -27.17 18.15
C ASP A 13 -16.65 -26.00 18.03
N ASP A 14 -16.78 -25.19 19.08
CA ASP A 14 -17.63 -23.99 19.14
C ASP A 14 -16.88 -22.68 18.89
N LYS A 15 -15.68 -22.73 18.30
CA LYS A 15 -14.89 -21.52 18.00
C LYS A 15 -14.49 -21.45 16.54
N PHE A 16 -14.43 -20.22 16.03
CA PHE A 16 -13.79 -19.93 14.75
C PHE A 16 -12.29 -19.71 14.95
N CYS A 17 -11.50 -20.43 14.17
CA CYS A 17 -10.05 -20.30 14.07
C CYS A 17 -9.71 -19.73 12.70
N THR A 18 -8.92 -18.66 12.68
CA THR A 18 -8.49 -17.98 11.46
C THR A 18 -6.99 -18.16 11.24
N LYS A 19 -6.60 -18.27 9.96
CA LYS A 19 -5.21 -18.29 9.48
C LYS A 19 -5.08 -17.45 8.21
N VAL A 20 -3.86 -17.08 7.84
CA VAL A 20 -3.62 -16.39 6.55
C VAL A 20 -3.96 -17.33 5.39
N TYR A 21 -4.80 -16.85 4.49
CA TYR A 21 -5.10 -17.53 3.24
C TYR A 21 -4.20 -17.00 2.11
N ARG A 22 -3.74 -17.92 1.25
CA ARG A 22 -3.01 -17.61 0.03
C ARG A 22 -3.76 -18.22 -1.14
N LYS A 23 -4.15 -17.39 -2.11
CA LYS A 23 -4.78 -17.85 -3.36
C LYS A 23 -3.81 -18.78 -4.12
N SER A 24 -4.36 -19.72 -4.88
CA SER A 24 -3.58 -20.65 -5.71
C SER A 24 -2.68 -19.95 -6.73
N CYS A 25 -3.09 -18.78 -7.23
CA CYS A 25 -2.31 -17.95 -8.15
C CYS A 25 -1.26 -17.05 -7.47
N ASN A 26 -1.09 -17.14 -6.14
CA ASN A 26 -0.12 -16.31 -5.43
C ASN A 26 1.32 -16.80 -5.71
N THR A 27 2.10 -15.97 -6.38
CA THR A 27 3.49 -16.26 -6.74
C THR A 27 4.49 -15.99 -5.61
N ASN A 28 4.03 -15.44 -4.47
CA ASN A 28 4.86 -15.02 -3.34
C ASN A 28 5.99 -14.05 -3.72
N GLN A 29 5.83 -13.31 -4.81
CA GLN A 29 6.81 -12.35 -5.29
C GLN A 29 6.92 -11.15 -4.35
N VAL A 30 8.16 -10.76 -4.07
CA VAL A 30 8.52 -9.53 -3.35
C VAL A 30 9.70 -8.85 -4.05
N PRO A 31 9.90 -7.53 -3.87
CA PRO A 31 11.09 -6.86 -4.40
C PRO A 31 12.34 -7.59 -3.93
N ALA A 32 13.25 -7.95 -4.84
CA ALA A 32 14.52 -8.57 -4.48
C ALA A 32 15.35 -7.61 -3.61
N PHE A 33 16.17 -8.13 -2.70
CA PHE A 33 16.99 -7.27 -1.84
C PHE A 33 17.98 -6.41 -2.65
N SER A 34 18.37 -6.87 -3.85
CA SER A 34 19.25 -6.18 -4.79
C SER A 34 18.55 -5.23 -5.76
N SER A 35 17.21 -5.06 -5.69
CA SER A 35 16.43 -4.34 -6.71
C SER A 35 16.52 -2.80 -6.67
N TYR A 36 17.64 -2.24 -6.20
CA TYR A 36 17.84 -0.78 -6.03
C TYR A 36 16.59 -0.10 -5.44
N THR A 37 16.07 -0.69 -4.36
CA THR A 37 14.88 -0.19 -3.66
C THR A 37 15.30 0.27 -2.27
N GLU A 38 14.85 1.46 -1.86
CA GLU A 38 15.21 2.00 -0.54
C GLU A 38 14.80 1.01 0.56
N THR A 39 15.69 0.80 1.54
CA THR A 39 15.49 -0.19 2.62
C THR A 39 14.18 0.00 3.39
N ARG A 40 13.63 1.23 3.44
CA ARG A 40 12.33 1.50 4.04
C ARG A 40 11.20 0.69 3.39
N TYR A 41 11.20 0.56 2.06
CA TYR A 41 10.18 -0.16 1.32
C TYR A 41 10.36 -1.67 1.46
N LEU A 42 11.60 -2.15 1.47
CA LEU A 42 11.94 -3.54 1.74
C LEU A 42 11.47 -3.97 3.15
N ARG A 43 11.69 -3.13 4.17
CA ARG A 43 11.15 -3.37 5.52
C ARG A 43 9.63 -3.29 5.56
N ALA A 44 9.02 -2.37 4.80
CA ALA A 44 7.57 -2.23 4.75
C ALA A 44 6.89 -3.47 4.15
N ALA A 45 7.49 -4.12 3.14
CA ALA A 45 7.01 -5.38 2.60
C ALA A 45 6.97 -6.48 3.68
N ILE A 46 8.06 -6.67 4.42
CA ILE A 46 8.11 -7.63 5.55
C ILE A 46 7.07 -7.29 6.61
N ARG A 47 6.99 -6.01 6.98
CA ARG A 47 6.05 -5.51 7.98
C ARG A 47 4.60 -5.79 7.59
N SER A 48 4.23 -5.63 6.32
CA SER A 48 2.88 -5.89 5.82
C SER A 48 2.50 -7.36 6.04
N ASP A 49 3.34 -8.28 5.58
CA ASP A 49 3.11 -9.73 5.74
C ASP A 49 3.07 -10.14 7.22
N CYS A 50 4.00 -9.61 8.03
CA CYS A 50 4.02 -9.89 9.47
C CYS A 50 2.78 -9.33 10.19
N THR A 51 2.29 -8.16 9.76
CA THR A 51 1.08 -7.57 10.34
C THR A 51 -0.13 -8.44 10.06
N ARG A 52 -0.25 -8.99 8.84
CA ARG A 52 -1.29 -9.97 8.48
C ARG A 52 -1.17 -11.23 9.33
N ALA A 53 0.01 -11.81 9.44
CA ALA A 53 0.25 -12.99 10.28
C ALA A 53 -0.20 -12.77 11.74
N ILE A 54 0.18 -11.63 12.31
CA ILE A 54 -0.11 -11.32 13.72
C ILE A 54 -1.60 -11.06 13.93
N ARG A 55 -2.26 -10.32 13.01
CA ARG A 55 -3.67 -9.95 13.14
C ARG A 55 -4.64 -11.07 12.74
N TYR A 56 -4.31 -11.86 11.72
CA TYR A 56 -5.25 -12.85 11.15
C TYR A 56 -5.15 -14.21 11.81
N CYS A 57 -3.98 -14.64 12.29
CA CYS A 57 -3.88 -15.96 12.91
C CYS A 57 -4.46 -15.92 14.35
N SER A 58 -5.47 -16.75 14.65
CA SER A 58 -6.01 -16.83 16.01
C SER A 58 -5.08 -17.60 16.96
N SER A 59 -4.48 -18.69 16.47
CA SER A 59 -3.61 -19.54 17.28
C SER A 59 -2.15 -19.08 17.24
N MET A 60 -1.43 -19.28 18.35
CA MET A 60 0.02 -19.00 18.42
C MET A 60 0.81 -19.88 17.45
N ARG A 61 0.37 -21.14 17.27
CA ARG A 61 1.00 -22.10 16.36
C ARG A 61 0.89 -21.63 14.91
N ASP A 62 -0.31 -21.30 14.44
CA ASP A 62 -0.53 -20.85 13.05
C ASP A 62 0.19 -19.52 12.80
N ARG A 63 0.22 -18.63 13.79
CA ARG A 63 0.98 -17.38 13.70
C ARG A 63 2.49 -17.63 13.56
N GLN A 64 3.05 -18.58 14.30
CA GLN A 64 4.46 -18.89 14.23
C GLN A 64 4.82 -19.54 12.89
N GLN A 65 4.02 -20.52 12.44
CA GLN A 65 4.17 -21.14 11.12
C GLN A 65 4.14 -20.10 9.99
N GLU A 66 3.22 -19.13 10.08
CA GLU A 66 3.12 -18.05 9.12
C GLU A 66 4.36 -17.13 9.13
N LEU A 67 4.91 -16.82 10.30
CA LEU A 67 6.13 -16.02 10.42
C LEU A 67 7.36 -16.78 9.91
N ASP A 68 7.41 -18.09 10.10
CA ASP A 68 8.48 -18.94 9.55
C ASP A 68 8.41 -19.01 8.03
N PHE A 69 7.20 -19.12 7.47
CA PHE A 69 6.99 -18.98 6.03
C PHE A 69 7.49 -17.61 5.53
N ILE A 70 7.17 -16.51 6.23
CA ILE A 70 7.62 -15.16 5.85
C ILE A 70 9.15 -15.10 5.86
N ARG A 71 9.82 -15.66 6.87
CA ARG A 71 11.29 -15.73 6.90
C ARG A 71 11.85 -16.43 5.66
N GLN A 72 11.30 -17.60 5.32
CA GLN A 72 11.75 -18.37 4.16
C GLN A 72 11.50 -17.63 2.86
N LYS A 73 10.30 -17.05 2.68
CA LYS A 73 9.91 -16.25 1.52
C LYS A 73 10.89 -15.11 1.27
N PHE A 74 11.19 -14.29 2.27
CA PHE A 74 12.10 -13.16 2.10
C PHE A 74 13.57 -13.59 1.97
N HIS A 75 13.99 -14.64 2.67
CA HIS A 75 15.33 -15.21 2.50
C HIS A 75 15.56 -15.70 1.06
N HIS A 76 14.57 -16.34 0.45
CA HIS A 76 14.63 -16.77 -0.95
C HIS A 76 14.80 -15.60 -1.94
N HIS A 77 14.32 -14.40 -1.59
CA HIS A 77 14.50 -13.18 -2.38
C HIS A 77 15.79 -12.40 -2.02
N GLY A 78 16.73 -13.04 -1.33
CA GLY A 78 18.06 -12.50 -1.05
C GLY A 78 18.16 -11.59 0.18
N TYR A 79 17.15 -11.57 1.05
CA TYR A 79 17.18 -10.71 2.24
C TYR A 79 18.06 -11.33 3.34
N PRO A 80 18.97 -10.55 3.96
CA PRO A 80 19.77 -11.03 5.09
C PRO A 80 18.89 -11.43 6.28
N ARG A 81 19.20 -12.55 6.95
CA ARG A 81 18.42 -13.04 8.11
C ARG A 81 18.28 -11.99 9.21
N SER A 82 19.36 -11.30 9.55
CA SER A 82 19.36 -10.21 10.54
C SER A 82 18.39 -9.07 10.18
N PHE A 83 18.29 -8.75 8.89
CA PHE A 83 17.36 -7.74 8.39
C PHE A 83 15.91 -8.19 8.55
N ILE A 84 15.63 -9.45 8.21
CA ILE A 84 14.31 -10.07 8.34
C ILE A 84 13.88 -10.10 9.81
N ASP A 85 14.70 -10.68 10.68
CA ASP A 85 14.36 -10.86 12.10
C ASP A 85 14.20 -9.51 12.81
N SER A 86 15.06 -8.54 12.49
CA SER A 86 14.92 -7.15 12.97
C SER A 86 13.58 -6.53 12.56
N ALA A 87 13.15 -6.72 11.32
CA ALA A 87 11.87 -6.20 10.83
C ALA A 87 10.65 -6.91 11.46
N ILE A 88 10.73 -8.23 11.66
CA ILE A 88 9.70 -9.01 12.35
C ILE A 88 9.57 -8.52 13.80
N GLN A 89 10.69 -8.38 14.51
CA GLN A 89 10.70 -7.95 15.91
C GLN A 89 10.13 -6.54 16.06
N LYS A 90 10.56 -5.61 15.19
CA LYS A 90 10.01 -4.26 15.17
C LYS A 90 8.50 -4.24 14.89
N THR A 91 8.02 -5.10 14.00
CA THR A 91 6.58 -5.19 13.71
C THR A 91 5.79 -5.66 14.93
N ARG A 92 6.29 -6.66 15.66
CA ARG A 92 5.68 -7.12 16.92
C ARG A 92 5.63 -6.02 17.98
N THR A 93 6.74 -5.31 18.18
CA THR A 93 6.80 -4.22 19.17
C THR A 93 5.84 -3.09 18.79
N ASP A 94 5.85 -2.65 17.52
CA ASP A 94 5.00 -1.55 17.05
C ASP A 94 3.51 -1.88 17.19
N LEU A 95 3.10 -3.10 16.87
CA LEU A 95 1.70 -3.53 17.01
C LEU A 95 1.28 -3.61 18.48
N ARG A 96 2.17 -4.09 19.35
CA ARG A 96 1.93 -4.10 20.81
C ARG A 96 1.81 -2.69 21.38
N LEU A 97 2.64 -1.76 20.93
CA LEU A 97 2.59 -0.36 21.36
C LEU A 97 1.33 0.34 20.85
N LYS A 98 0.97 0.16 19.57
CA LYS A 98 -0.25 0.74 18.99
C LYS A 98 -1.53 0.24 19.65
N ALA A 99 -1.58 -1.03 20.06
CA ALA A 99 -2.71 -1.57 20.81
C ALA A 99 -2.88 -0.91 22.20
N ARG A 100 -1.82 -0.26 22.71
CA ARG A 100 -1.79 0.42 24.02
C ARG A 100 -1.82 1.94 23.90
N ALA A 101 -1.71 2.49 22.70
CA ALA A 101 -1.63 3.92 22.48
C ALA A 101 -3.03 4.52 22.48
N LEU A 102 -3.28 5.49 23.35
CA LEU A 102 -4.41 6.41 23.22
C LEU A 102 -4.20 7.33 22.01
N PRO A 103 -5.27 7.86 21.39
CA PRO A 103 -5.14 8.87 20.34
C PRO A 103 -4.30 10.03 20.88
N ALA A 104 -3.17 10.31 20.22
CA ALA A 104 -2.38 11.47 20.56
C ALA A 104 -3.18 12.73 20.21
N PRO A 105 -3.22 13.76 21.09
CA PRO A 105 -3.83 15.03 20.74
C PRO A 105 -3.14 15.63 19.50
N PRO A 106 -3.87 16.41 18.68
CA PRO A 106 -3.27 17.08 17.54
C PRO A 106 -2.11 17.95 18.02
N SER A 107 -0.90 17.61 17.58
CA SER A 107 0.29 18.40 17.86
C SER A 107 0.20 19.70 17.06
N ALA A 108 0.08 20.82 17.77
CA ALA A 108 0.19 22.17 17.21
C ALA A 108 1.65 22.52 16.89
N ASN A 109 2.32 21.70 16.09
CA ASN A 109 3.67 22.02 15.62
C ASN A 109 3.56 22.91 14.38
N SER A 110 3.66 24.22 14.60
CA SER A 110 3.66 25.30 13.61
C SER A 110 5.02 25.46 12.90
N HIS A 111 5.80 24.38 12.76
CA HIS A 111 7.05 24.47 12.03
C HIS A 111 6.78 24.57 10.52
N PRO A 112 7.46 25.49 9.80
CA PRO A 112 7.38 25.52 8.35
C PRO A 112 7.79 24.16 7.79
N ALA A 113 6.96 23.64 6.86
CA ALA A 113 7.23 22.36 6.24
C ALA A 113 8.60 22.43 5.53
N PRO A 114 9.49 21.45 5.75
CA PRO A 114 10.78 21.44 5.10
C PRO A 114 10.60 21.35 3.58
N VAL A 115 11.47 22.03 2.82
CA VAL A 115 11.48 21.94 1.36
C VAL A 115 11.74 20.50 0.95
N ARG A 116 10.77 19.87 0.28
CA ARG A 116 10.83 18.46 -0.11
C ARG A 116 11.30 18.30 -1.55
N VAL A 117 12.37 17.55 -1.75
CA VAL A 117 12.88 17.21 -3.09
C VAL A 117 12.78 15.71 -3.31
N SER A 118 12.22 15.31 -4.44
CA SER A 118 12.10 13.90 -4.83
C SER A 118 13.16 13.51 -5.85
N VAL A 119 13.91 12.45 -5.58
CA VAL A 119 14.87 11.88 -6.53
C VAL A 119 14.76 10.36 -6.58
N PRO A 120 15.17 9.69 -7.67
CA PRO A 120 15.25 8.23 -7.73
C PRO A 120 16.23 7.67 -6.69
N PHE A 121 15.96 6.47 -6.18
CA PHE A 121 16.91 5.78 -5.31
C PHE A 121 18.08 5.24 -6.14
N ALA A 122 19.23 5.89 -6.04
CA ALA A 122 20.46 5.50 -6.72
C ALA A 122 21.39 4.66 -5.83
N GLY A 123 20.82 3.74 -5.04
CA GLY A 123 21.60 2.87 -4.16
C GLY A 123 22.17 3.56 -2.91
N PRO A 124 23.28 3.08 -2.34
CA PRO A 124 23.82 3.56 -1.06
C PRO A 124 24.15 5.06 -1.02
N LEU A 125 24.57 5.65 -2.15
CA LEU A 125 24.88 7.07 -2.27
C LEU A 125 23.66 7.96 -1.95
N PHE A 126 22.44 7.47 -2.18
CA PHE A 126 21.22 8.18 -1.82
C PHE A 126 21.16 8.53 -0.33
N TYR A 127 21.69 7.66 0.55
CA TYR A 127 21.68 7.92 1.99
C TYR A 127 22.68 9.01 2.40
N GLN A 128 23.81 9.08 1.71
CA GLN A 128 24.78 10.17 1.91
C GLN A 128 24.18 11.49 1.43
N LEU A 129 23.61 11.51 0.22
CA LEU A 129 22.94 12.69 -0.33
C LEU A 129 21.79 13.16 0.57
N LYS A 130 20.97 12.23 1.08
CA LYS A 130 19.88 12.54 2.02
C LYS A 130 20.40 13.20 3.30
N ARG A 131 21.54 12.75 3.82
CA ARG A 131 22.18 13.31 5.01
C ARG A 131 22.65 14.73 4.77
N GLU A 132 23.36 14.97 3.66
CA GLU A 132 23.86 16.31 3.31
C GLU A 132 22.71 17.28 3.00
N ALA A 133 21.69 16.83 2.25
CA ALA A 133 20.48 17.61 1.99
C ALA A 133 19.75 18.03 3.27
N SER A 134 19.72 17.14 4.28
CA SER A 134 19.09 17.47 5.57
C SER A 134 19.81 18.59 6.32
N LYS A 135 21.12 18.74 6.15
CA LYS A 135 21.90 19.83 6.79
C LYS A 135 21.54 21.21 6.24
N ILE A 136 21.15 21.28 4.97
CA ILE A 136 20.70 22.50 4.30
C ILE A 136 19.18 22.69 4.36
N GLY A 137 18.47 21.94 5.21
CA GLY A 137 17.02 22.06 5.40
C GLY A 137 16.16 21.41 4.31
N ILE A 138 16.76 20.59 3.44
CA ILE A 138 16.05 19.89 2.36
C ILE A 138 15.69 18.47 2.79
N GLN A 139 14.39 18.15 2.73
CA GLN A 139 13.91 16.78 2.91
C GLN A 139 13.99 16.01 1.59
N LEU A 140 15.04 15.19 1.44
CA LEU A 140 15.18 14.31 0.29
C LEU A 140 14.32 13.04 0.45
N VAL A 141 13.51 12.74 -0.57
CA VAL A 141 12.62 11.57 -0.60
C VAL A 141 12.84 10.75 -1.87
N SER A 142 12.94 9.44 -1.73
CA SER A 142 12.97 8.54 -2.88
C SER A 142 11.60 8.49 -3.55
N LYS A 143 11.56 8.73 -4.86
CA LYS A 143 10.40 8.47 -5.73
C LYS A 143 10.89 7.76 -7.01
N PRO A 144 10.24 6.67 -7.46
CA PRO A 144 10.51 6.12 -8.77
C PRO A 144 10.26 7.19 -9.84
N SER A 145 11.22 7.43 -10.73
CA SER A 145 11.10 8.46 -11.77
C SER A 145 10.05 8.09 -12.81
N VAL A 146 10.21 6.93 -13.44
CA VAL A 146 9.31 6.42 -14.49
C VAL A 146 9.23 4.90 -14.36
N THR A 147 8.03 4.33 -14.33
CA THR A 147 7.85 2.87 -14.38
C THR A 147 7.60 2.45 -15.82
N ILE A 148 7.98 1.21 -16.18
CA ILE A 148 7.64 0.62 -17.49
C ILE A 148 6.13 0.71 -17.73
N GLY A 149 5.32 0.49 -16.70
CA GLY A 149 3.87 0.66 -16.76
C GLY A 149 3.43 2.09 -17.11
N SER A 150 4.06 3.13 -16.54
CA SER A 150 3.73 4.52 -16.95
C SER A 150 4.13 4.82 -18.40
N LEU A 151 5.21 4.22 -18.88
CA LEU A 151 5.70 4.42 -20.24
C LEU A 151 4.83 3.69 -21.28
N LEU A 152 4.47 2.43 -20.99
CA LEU A 152 3.76 1.55 -21.92
C LEU A 152 2.24 1.60 -21.76
N CYS A 153 1.72 1.56 -20.53
CA CYS A 153 0.29 1.40 -20.29
C CYS A 153 -0.52 2.71 -20.39
N SER A 154 0.13 3.88 -20.37
CA SER A 154 -0.58 5.15 -20.57
C SER A 154 -1.12 5.30 -21.99
N LYS A 155 -0.44 4.69 -22.98
CA LYS A 155 -0.86 4.72 -24.39
C LYS A 155 -1.59 3.45 -24.84
N ALA A 156 -1.37 2.32 -24.15
CA ALA A 156 -1.96 1.02 -24.52
C ALA A 156 -3.37 0.78 -23.99
N LYS A 157 -3.86 1.61 -23.05
CA LYS A 157 -5.26 1.52 -22.59
C LYS A 157 -6.20 2.07 -23.64
N HIS A 158 -7.31 1.37 -23.88
CA HIS A 158 -8.40 1.88 -24.71
C HIS A 158 -8.89 3.21 -24.15
N GLN A 159 -8.80 4.27 -24.96
CA GLN A 159 -9.31 5.59 -24.60
C GLN A 159 -10.78 5.62 -24.96
N LEU A 160 -11.64 5.63 -23.95
CA LEU A 160 -13.08 5.82 -24.15
C LEU A 160 -13.32 7.24 -24.71
N PRO A 161 -14.21 7.38 -25.70
CA PRO A 161 -14.72 8.69 -26.12
C PRO A 161 -15.19 9.50 -24.91
N LYS A 162 -15.07 10.82 -24.94
CA LYS A 162 -15.42 11.70 -23.81
C LYS A 162 -16.82 11.43 -23.22
N LEU A 163 -17.78 11.08 -24.08
CA LEU A 163 -19.17 10.78 -23.70
C LEU A 163 -19.35 9.45 -22.96
N GLN A 164 -18.34 8.57 -22.98
CA GLN A 164 -18.35 7.25 -22.33
C GLN A 164 -17.41 7.17 -21.12
N GLN A 165 -16.84 8.30 -20.71
CA GLN A 165 -16.00 8.37 -19.51
C GLN A 165 -16.87 8.46 -18.25
N SER A 166 -16.33 8.02 -17.11
CA SER A 166 -16.94 8.24 -15.79
C SER A 166 -16.74 9.68 -15.34
N ASN A 167 -17.59 10.19 -14.45
CA ASN A 167 -17.52 11.54 -13.88
C ASN A 167 -17.61 12.64 -14.95
N VAL A 168 -18.44 12.42 -15.95
CA VAL A 168 -18.68 13.37 -17.03
C VAL A 168 -19.95 14.13 -16.71
N ILE A 169 -19.86 15.45 -16.79
CA ILE A 169 -21.03 16.33 -16.71
C ILE A 169 -21.67 16.37 -18.09
N TYR A 170 -22.95 16.00 -18.17
CA TYR A 170 -23.71 16.03 -19.40
C TYR A 170 -24.90 16.99 -19.28
N ARG A 171 -25.27 17.58 -20.43
CA ARG A 171 -26.37 18.52 -20.56
C ARG A 171 -27.41 17.92 -21.52
N ILE A 172 -28.65 17.77 -21.06
CA ILE A 172 -29.78 17.33 -21.88
C ILE A 172 -30.76 18.48 -22.02
N GLU A 173 -31.06 18.85 -23.25
CA GLU A 173 -32.14 19.79 -23.56
C GLU A 173 -33.45 19.02 -23.68
N CYS A 174 -34.48 19.47 -22.95
CA CYS A 174 -35.83 18.98 -23.12
C CYS A 174 -36.46 19.68 -24.35
N SER A 175 -37.31 18.98 -25.09
CA SER A 175 -38.15 19.58 -26.13
C SER A 175 -39.27 20.48 -25.57
N CYS A 176 -39.45 20.47 -24.25
CA CYS A 176 -40.41 21.30 -23.54
C CYS A 176 -39.86 22.73 -23.33
N GLN A 177 -40.70 23.72 -23.61
CA GLN A 177 -40.42 25.14 -23.36
C GLN A 177 -41.28 25.64 -22.20
N VAL A 178 -40.66 26.37 -21.27
CA VAL A 178 -41.37 27.09 -20.21
C VAL A 178 -41.00 28.56 -20.38
N ASP A 179 -41.99 29.43 -20.57
CA ASP A 179 -41.82 30.88 -20.76
C ASP A 179 -40.85 31.28 -21.90
N GLY A 180 -40.76 30.47 -22.95
CA GLY A 180 -39.94 30.75 -24.14
C GLY A 180 -38.49 30.29 -24.07
N ASP A 181 -38.04 29.78 -22.91
CA ASP A 181 -36.70 29.25 -22.72
C ASP A 181 -36.67 27.71 -22.75
N PRO A 182 -35.64 27.08 -23.34
CA PRO A 182 -35.49 25.63 -23.36
C PRO A 182 -35.14 25.10 -21.97
N MET A 183 -35.89 24.10 -21.48
CA MET A 183 -35.59 23.47 -20.20
C MET A 183 -34.35 22.58 -20.31
N VAL A 184 -33.40 22.74 -19.40
CA VAL A 184 -32.10 22.06 -19.43
C VAL A 184 -31.90 21.24 -18.16
N TYR A 185 -31.54 19.96 -18.31
CA TYR A 185 -31.04 19.11 -17.24
C TYR A 185 -29.50 18.99 -17.31
N ILE A 186 -28.84 19.15 -16.17
CA ILE A 186 -27.39 18.93 -16.01
C ILE A 186 -27.20 17.83 -14.99
N GLY A 187 -26.49 16.77 -15.37
CA GLY A 187 -26.20 15.62 -14.51
C GLY A 187 -24.74 15.17 -14.59
N GLU A 188 -24.30 14.38 -13.62
CA GLU A 188 -22.98 13.76 -13.58
C GLU A 188 -23.09 12.23 -13.63
N THR A 189 -22.23 11.57 -14.39
CA THR A 189 -22.13 10.10 -14.37
C THR A 189 -21.31 9.61 -13.19
N ASP A 190 -21.92 8.91 -12.25
CA ASP A 190 -21.19 8.27 -11.14
C ASP A 190 -20.70 6.86 -11.56
N ARG A 191 -19.64 6.37 -10.90
CA ARG A 191 -19.25 4.96 -11.03
C ARG A 191 -20.23 4.11 -10.24
N PHE A 192 -20.91 3.18 -10.91
CA PHE A 192 -21.58 2.09 -10.21
C PHE A 192 -20.56 1.37 -9.29
N PRO A 193 -20.85 1.20 -7.99
CA PRO A 193 -19.93 0.60 -7.03
C PRO A 193 -19.62 -0.88 -7.32
#